data_AF-A0A0A9D556-F1
#
_entry.id   AF-A0A0A9D556-F1
#
_cell.length_a   1.000
_cell.length_b   1.000
_cell.length_c   1.000
_cell.angle_alpha   90.00
_cell.angle_beta   90.00
_cell.angle_gamma   90.00
#
_symmetry.space_group_name_H-M   'P 1'
#
loop_
_entity.id
_entity.type
_entity.pdbx_description
1 polymer ?
#
loop_
_entity_poly.entity_id
_entity_poly.type
_entity_poly.pdbx_seq_one_letter_code
_entity_poly.pdbx_strand_id
1 'polypeptide(L)'
;MFTIGCRPNLQTYSILITKLAEIGESGEVQHLFDHMFQKGMAPDAATYTSFITMLCEENKYEQAMEIFNKSLTHDAEVASSVLIVFILALCKQGNFKGAMSVMCRVPSNVESLNSHVILLKSLTDAGKVEMAIEHIKWIRNNCSSSLHNIMNELMGSLSTSASLQHVTKLIQYLYSQKFVDEADPWMKLIGNVYA
;
A
#
# COMPACT_ATOMS: atom_id res chain seq x y z
N MET A 1 9.97 30.22 9.37
CA MET A 1 10.49 29.23 10.34
C MET A 1 12.01 28.99 10.27
N PHE A 2 12.78 29.72 9.46
CA PHE A 2 14.25 29.65 9.52
C PHE A 2 14.81 31.06 9.73
N THR A 3 15.56 31.27 10.81
CA THR A 3 16.27 32.52 11.08
C THR A 3 17.54 32.59 10.22
N ILE A 4 17.94 33.80 9.83
CA ILE A 4 19.14 34.04 9.03
C ILE A 4 20.36 33.56 9.83
N GLY A 5 20.94 32.43 9.43
CA GLY A 5 22.12 31.83 10.06
C GLY A 5 22.01 30.34 10.38
N CYS A 6 20.79 29.81 10.54
CA CYS A 6 20.56 28.37 10.72
C CYS A 6 20.23 27.73 9.36
N ARG A 7 21.18 27.01 8.76
CA ARG A 7 20.92 26.23 7.55
C ARG A 7 20.22 24.93 7.95
N PRO A 8 18.93 24.74 7.61
CA PRO A 8 18.27 23.47 7.88
C PRO A 8 18.97 22.35 7.11
N ASN A 9 19.16 21.23 7.78
CA ASN A 9 19.67 20.00 7.19
C ASN A 9 18.52 19.02 6.90
N LEU A 10 18.85 17.87 6.30
CA LEU A 10 17.90 16.81 5.98
C LEU A 10 16.97 16.47 7.17
N GLN A 11 17.57 16.24 8.33
CA GLN A 11 16.86 15.88 9.56
C GLN A 11 15.88 16.98 10.00
N THR A 12 16.25 18.25 9.84
CA THR A 12 15.37 19.38 10.15
C THR A 12 14.13 19.36 9.27
N TYR A 13 14.27 19.18 7.95
CA TYR A 13 13.11 19.09 7.05
C TYR A 13 12.25 17.88 7.35
N SER A 14 12.87 16.69 7.50
CA SER A 14 12.17 15.43 7.77
C SER A 14 11.31 15.54 9.04
N ILE A 15 11.85 16.07 10.14
CA ILE A 15 11.10 16.28 11.39
C ILE A 15 9.94 17.26 11.19
N LEU A 16 10.20 18.41 10.56
CA LEU A 16 9.17 19.43 10.38
C LEU A 16 8.04 18.95 9.48
N ILE A 17 8.37 18.35 8.35
CA ILE A 17 7.38 17.78 7.41
C ILE A 17 6.56 16.70 8.11
N THR A 18 7.21 15.77 8.81
CA THR A 18 6.52 14.70 9.55
C THR A 18 5.54 15.29 10.56
N LYS A 19 5.98 16.26 11.38
CA LYS A 19 5.14 16.85 12.42
C LYS A 19 4.01 17.72 11.88
N LEU A 20 4.27 18.47 10.81
CA LEU A 20 3.24 19.27 10.14
C LEU A 20 2.20 18.39 9.44
N ALA A 21 2.63 17.25 8.88
CA ALA A 21 1.72 16.26 8.30
C ALA A 21 0.81 15.63 9.37
N GLU A 22 1.34 15.30 10.56
CA GLU A 22 0.55 14.76 11.69
C GLU A 22 -0.55 15.72 12.16
N ILE A 23 -0.34 17.04 12.05
CA ILE A 23 -1.34 18.06 12.45
C ILE A 23 -2.19 18.56 11.27
N GLY A 24 -1.99 18.03 10.06
CA GLY A 24 -2.80 18.35 8.87
C GLY A 24 -2.47 19.69 8.20
N GLU A 25 -1.30 20.27 8.45
CA GLU A 25 -0.87 21.55 7.83
C GLU A 25 -0.33 21.32 6.41
N SER A 26 -1.20 20.88 5.48
CA SER A 26 -0.80 20.45 4.14
C SER A 26 -0.10 21.53 3.31
N GLY A 27 -0.45 22.81 3.49
CA GLY A 27 0.20 23.93 2.80
C GLY A 27 1.67 24.09 3.18
N GLU A 28 1.98 24.03 4.48
CA GLU A 28 3.36 24.14 4.96
C GLU A 28 4.18 22.90 4.64
N VAL A 29 3.57 21.71 4.69
CA VAL A 29 4.23 20.48 4.26
C VAL A 29 4.64 20.55 2.80
N GLN A 30 3.74 20.93 1.90
CA GLN A 30 4.06 21.09 0.47
C GLN A 30 5.20 22.08 0.27
N HIS A 31 5.13 23.24 0.92
CA HIS A 31 6.16 24.28 0.80
C HIS A 31 7.54 23.79 1.29
N LEU A 32 7.60 23.12 2.44
CA LEU A 32 8.86 22.57 2.97
C LEU A 32 9.41 21.43 2.11
N PHE A 33 8.53 20.57 1.60
CA PHE A 33 8.90 19.46 0.75
C PHE A 33 9.49 19.94 -0.59
N ASP A 34 8.85 20.92 -1.23
CA ASP A 34 9.38 21.50 -2.47
C ASP A 34 10.68 22.27 -2.23
N HIS A 35 10.79 23.00 -1.10
CA HIS A 35 12.03 23.69 -0.75
C HIS A 35 13.18 22.72 -0.45
N MET A 36 12.91 21.59 0.20
CA MET A 36 13.88 20.50 0.42
C MET A 36 14.42 19.97 -0.91
N PHE A 37 13.54 19.71 -1.88
CA PHE A 37 13.93 19.30 -3.23
C PHE A 37 14.73 20.36 -3.98
N GLN A 38 14.34 21.64 -3.92
CA GLN A 38 15.07 22.74 -4.55
C GLN A 38 16.49 22.90 -4.00
N LYS A 39 16.72 22.50 -2.75
CA LYS A 39 18.05 22.48 -2.12
C LYS A 39 18.86 21.23 -2.47
N GLY A 40 18.33 20.33 -3.30
CA GLY A 40 18.97 19.07 -3.65
C GLY A 40 19.00 18.07 -2.49
N MET A 41 18.14 18.26 -1.48
CA MET A 41 18.02 17.32 -0.35
C MET A 41 16.98 16.27 -0.68
N ALA A 42 17.43 15.02 -0.71
CA ALA A 42 16.60 13.85 -0.94
C ALA A 42 15.69 13.56 0.26
N PRO A 43 14.35 13.55 0.13
CA PRO A 43 13.49 13.11 1.23
C PRO A 43 13.74 11.65 1.57
N ASP A 44 13.69 11.32 2.85
CA ASP A 44 13.74 9.94 3.34
C ASP A 44 12.35 9.28 3.24
N ALA A 45 12.30 7.96 3.49
CA ALA A 45 11.05 7.21 3.45
C ALA A 45 9.99 7.77 4.42
N ALA A 46 10.39 8.22 5.61
CA ALA A 46 9.47 8.79 6.60
C ALA A 46 8.82 10.09 6.08
N THR A 47 9.60 10.97 5.45
CA THR A 47 9.12 12.22 4.88
C THR A 47 8.06 11.97 3.80
N TYR A 48 8.32 11.02 2.89
CA TYR A 48 7.36 10.64 1.85
C TYR A 48 6.09 10.01 2.44
N THR A 49 6.23 9.05 3.35
CA THR A 49 5.08 8.32 3.90
C THR A 49 4.18 9.21 4.74
N SER A 50 4.73 10.11 5.54
CA SER A 50 3.96 11.10 6.30
C SER A 50 3.18 12.02 5.37
N PHE A 51 3.80 12.53 4.30
CA PHE A 51 3.11 13.42 3.37
C PHE A 51 2.00 12.70 2.61
N ILE A 52 2.28 11.51 2.06
CA ILE A 52 1.28 10.71 1.34
C ILE A 52 0.11 10.31 2.25
N THR A 53 0.39 9.91 3.49
CA THR A 53 -0.66 9.53 4.45
C THR A 53 -1.59 10.70 4.72
N MET A 54 -1.03 11.88 5.00
CA MET A 54 -1.82 13.10 5.22
C MET A 54 -2.66 13.48 3.98
N LEU A 55 -2.08 13.42 2.77
CA LEU A 55 -2.84 13.68 1.54
C LEU A 55 -3.97 12.67 1.32
N CYS A 56 -3.77 11.39 1.67
CA CYS A 56 -4.83 10.37 1.62
C CYS A 56 -5.94 10.66 2.62
N GLU A 57 -5.60 11.10 3.84
CA GLU A 57 -6.57 11.50 4.88
C GLU A 57 -7.36 12.74 4.48
N GLU A 58 -6.77 13.64 3.70
CA GLU A 58 -7.46 14.79 3.08
C GLU A 58 -8.21 14.43 1.77
N ASN A 59 -8.23 13.16 1.36
CA ASN A 59 -8.78 12.67 0.08
C ASN A 59 -8.15 13.30 -1.18
N LYS A 60 -6.92 13.82 -1.09
CA LYS A 60 -6.16 14.40 -2.21
C LYS A 60 -5.31 13.32 -2.90
N TYR A 61 -5.97 12.30 -3.46
CA TYR A 61 -5.29 11.11 -3.99
C TYR A 61 -4.39 11.38 -5.19
N GLU A 62 -4.76 12.33 -6.05
CA GLU A 62 -3.97 12.71 -7.22
C GLU A 62 -2.63 13.33 -6.78
N GLN A 63 -2.65 14.20 -5.76
CA GLN A 63 -1.43 14.79 -5.19
C GLN A 63 -0.59 13.72 -4.49
N ALA A 64 -1.21 12.81 -3.75
CA ALA A 64 -0.51 11.68 -3.13
C ALA A 64 0.22 10.82 -4.18
N MET A 65 -0.40 10.62 -5.35
CA MET A 65 0.21 9.90 -6.47
C MET A 65 1.39 10.66 -7.09
N GLU A 66 1.32 11.99 -7.18
CA GLU A 66 2.46 12.81 -7.63
C GLU A 66 3.66 12.69 -6.68
N ILE A 67 3.41 12.74 -5.36
CA ILE A 67 4.45 12.55 -4.35
C ILE A 67 5.04 11.14 -4.42
N PHE A 68 4.21 10.11 -4.65
CA PHE A 68 4.70 8.74 -4.87
C PHE A 68 5.54 8.61 -6.14
N ASN A 69 5.15 9.25 -7.24
CA ASN A 69 5.96 9.24 -8.46
C ASN A 69 7.32 9.90 -8.24
N LYS A 70 7.41 10.95 -7.40
CA LYS A 70 8.70 11.54 -7.02
C LYS A 70 9.59 10.54 -6.28
N SER A 71 9.05 9.68 -5.41
CA SER A 71 9.85 8.64 -4.74
C SER A 71 10.38 7.60 -5.72
N LEU A 72 9.56 7.18 -6.70
CA LEU A 72 9.98 6.26 -7.78
C LEU A 72 11.17 6.79 -8.58
N THR A 73 11.20 8.09 -8.87
CA THR A 73 12.32 8.71 -9.61
C THR A 73 13.60 8.84 -8.81
N HIS A 74 13.51 8.77 -7.48
CA HIS A 74 14.63 9.05 -6.60
C HIS A 74 15.38 7.78 -6.18
N ASP A 75 14.66 6.82 -5.58
CA ASP A 75 15.27 5.61 -5.03
C ASP A 75 14.24 4.48 -4.97
N ALA A 76 14.61 3.30 -5.48
CA ALA A 76 13.70 2.16 -5.58
C ALA A 76 13.39 1.51 -4.22
N GLU A 77 14.35 1.50 -3.28
CA GLU A 77 14.16 0.95 -1.94
C GLU A 77 13.21 1.84 -1.12
N VAL A 78 13.41 3.16 -1.20
CA VAL A 78 12.49 4.15 -0.61
C VAL A 78 11.11 4.01 -1.23
N ALA A 79 11.01 3.92 -2.56
CA ALA A 79 9.73 3.78 -3.23
C ALA A 79 8.97 2.51 -2.82
N SER A 80 9.67 1.39 -2.59
CA SER A 80 9.04 0.14 -2.14
C SER A 80 8.44 0.29 -0.74
N SER A 81 9.16 0.95 0.17
CA SER A 81 8.66 1.26 1.53
C SER A 81 7.47 2.21 1.49
N VAL A 82 7.53 3.23 0.64
CA VAL A 82 6.46 4.22 0.46
C VAL A 82 5.21 3.59 -0.15
N LEU A 83 5.37 2.66 -1.10
CA LEU A 83 4.27 1.94 -1.74
C LEU A 83 3.40 1.20 -0.72
N ILE A 84 4.03 0.46 0.21
CA ILE A 84 3.31 -0.29 1.24
C ILE A 84 2.42 0.65 2.06
N VAL A 85 2.96 1.79 2.49
CA VAL A 85 2.20 2.78 3.28
C VAL A 85 1.11 3.42 2.45
N PHE A 86 1.36 3.73 1.17
CA PHE A 86 0.36 4.35 0.31
C PHE A 86 -0.84 3.42 0.07
N ILE A 87 -0.60 2.13 -0.18
CA ILE A 87 -1.66 1.13 -0.31
C ILE A 87 -2.44 1.00 1.00
N LEU A 88 -1.76 0.91 2.15
CA LEU A 88 -2.44 0.87 3.45
C LEU A 88 -3.33 2.09 3.69
N ALA A 89 -2.81 3.29 3.39
CA ALA A 89 -3.55 4.54 3.56
C ALA A 89 -4.80 4.58 2.66
N LEU A 90 -4.67 4.20 1.38
CA LEU A 90 -5.81 4.12 0.45
C LEU A 90 -6.86 3.10 0.91
N CYS A 91 -6.42 1.92 1.36
CA CYS A 91 -7.32 0.90 1.88
C CYS A 91 -8.04 1.35 3.16
N LYS A 92 -7.37 2.07 4.06
CA LYS A 92 -7.96 2.66 5.28
C LYS A 92 -9.07 3.66 4.93
N GLN A 93 -8.90 4.43 3.85
CA GLN A 93 -9.93 5.35 3.35
C GLN A 93 -11.00 4.68 2.49
N GLY A 94 -10.91 3.36 2.26
CA GLY A 94 -11.83 2.62 1.39
C GLY A 94 -11.64 2.88 -0.11
N ASN A 95 -10.58 3.60 -0.51
CA ASN A 95 -10.26 3.87 -1.91
C ASN A 95 -9.50 2.69 -2.55
N PHE A 96 -10.18 1.55 -2.64
CA PHE A 96 -9.61 0.32 -3.20
C PHE A 96 -9.30 0.42 -4.70
N LYS A 97 -10.07 1.23 -5.44
CA LYS A 97 -9.82 1.48 -6.87
C LYS A 97 -8.49 2.22 -7.07
N GLY A 98 -8.25 3.25 -6.25
CA GLY A 98 -6.97 3.96 -6.19
C GLY A 98 -5.84 2.99 -5.88
N ALA A 99 -5.98 2.17 -4.84
CA ALA A 99 -4.95 1.19 -4.46
C ALA A 99 -4.62 0.22 -5.60
N MET A 100 -5.62 -0.33 -6.28
CA MET A 100 -5.41 -1.22 -7.42
C MET A 100 -4.76 -0.50 -8.62
N SER A 101 -5.11 0.77 -8.85
CA SER A 101 -4.50 1.58 -9.91
C SER A 101 -3.02 1.90 -9.65
N VAL A 102 -2.65 2.09 -8.38
CA VAL A 102 -1.24 2.28 -7.97
C VAL A 102 -0.47 1.01 -8.27
N MET A 103 -0.98 -0.16 -7.84
CA MET A 103 -0.34 -1.46 -8.09
C MET A 103 -0.11 -1.73 -9.59
N CYS A 104 -1.03 -1.32 -10.47
CA CYS A 104 -0.87 -1.48 -11.92
C CYS A 104 0.21 -0.57 -12.53
N ARG A 105 0.60 0.50 -11.85
CA ARG A 105 1.53 1.53 -12.34
C ARG A 105 2.94 1.38 -11.78
N VAL A 106 3.11 0.58 -10.74
CA VAL A 106 4.40 0.36 -10.09
C VAL A 106 5.28 -0.52 -11.00
N PRO A 107 6.55 -0.15 -11.25
CA PRO A 107 7.47 -0.99 -11.99
C PRO A 107 7.86 -2.22 -11.15
N SER A 108 8.13 -3.35 -11.82
CA SER A 108 8.38 -4.65 -11.18
C SER A 108 9.57 -4.70 -10.21
N ASN A 109 10.49 -3.73 -10.27
CA ASN A 109 11.61 -3.59 -9.34
C ASN A 109 11.23 -2.95 -7.99
N VAL A 110 10.07 -2.29 -7.91
CA VAL A 110 9.55 -1.64 -6.69
C VAL A 110 8.41 -2.46 -6.08
N GLU A 111 7.73 -3.26 -6.91
CA GLU A 111 6.64 -4.16 -6.53
C GLU A 111 7.09 -5.13 -5.42
N SER A 112 6.35 -5.14 -4.30
CA SER A 112 6.60 -6.04 -3.17
C SER A 112 5.46 -7.02 -3.00
N LEU A 113 5.77 -8.29 -2.69
CA LEU A 113 4.75 -9.33 -2.40
C LEU A 113 3.76 -8.84 -1.34
N ASN A 114 4.29 -8.20 -0.29
CA ASN A 114 3.54 -7.67 0.84
C ASN A 114 2.49 -6.64 0.41
N SER A 115 2.77 -5.81 -0.60
CA SER A 115 1.80 -4.82 -1.09
C SER A 115 0.55 -5.45 -1.71
N HIS A 116 0.69 -6.57 -2.44
CA HIS A 116 -0.46 -7.35 -2.93
C HIS A 116 -1.22 -8.03 -1.79
N VAL A 117 -0.50 -8.64 -0.85
CA VAL A 117 -1.11 -9.34 0.30
C VAL A 117 -1.93 -8.37 1.13
N ILE A 118 -1.40 -7.18 1.42
CA ILE A 118 -2.11 -6.13 2.15
C ILE A 118 -3.38 -5.70 1.43
N LEU A 119 -3.30 -5.43 0.12
CA LEU A 119 -4.46 -5.04 -0.67
C LEU A 119 -5.53 -6.15 -0.66
N LEU A 120 -5.16 -7.39 -0.94
CA LEU A 120 -6.07 -8.53 -0.96
C LEU A 120 -6.71 -8.79 0.40
N LYS A 121 -5.91 -8.74 1.48
CA LYS A 121 -6.42 -8.85 2.85
C LYS A 121 -7.44 -7.75 3.14
N SER A 122 -7.10 -6.50 2.85
CA SER A 122 -7.98 -5.35 3.11
C SER A 122 -9.28 -5.39 2.30
N LEU A 123 -9.22 -5.82 1.04
CA LEU A 123 -10.39 -6.03 0.19
C LEU A 123 -11.31 -7.12 0.75
N THR A 124 -10.71 -8.21 1.24
CA THR A 124 -11.44 -9.32 1.85
C THR A 124 -12.10 -8.89 3.16
N ASP A 125 -11.35 -8.19 4.02
CA ASP A 125 -11.84 -7.64 5.29
C ASP A 125 -13.00 -6.64 5.08
N ALA A 126 -12.94 -5.86 3.99
CA ALA A 126 -14.00 -4.92 3.60
C ALA A 126 -15.17 -5.57 2.82
N GLY A 127 -15.15 -6.89 2.60
CA GLY A 127 -16.17 -7.62 1.86
C GLY A 127 -16.21 -7.35 0.35
N LYS A 128 -15.19 -6.69 -0.21
CA LYS A 128 -15.05 -6.39 -1.64
C LYS A 128 -14.44 -7.57 -2.40
N VAL A 129 -15.04 -8.74 -2.27
CA VAL A 129 -14.54 -10.02 -2.81
C VAL A 129 -14.37 -9.97 -4.33
N GLU A 130 -15.27 -9.31 -5.06
CA GLU A 130 -15.18 -9.16 -6.52
C GLU A 130 -13.89 -8.43 -6.95
N MET A 131 -13.54 -7.35 -6.26
CA MET A 131 -12.30 -6.60 -6.53
C MET A 131 -11.06 -7.41 -6.13
N ALA A 132 -11.12 -8.17 -5.04
CA ALA A 132 -10.02 -9.08 -4.66
C ALA A 132 -9.77 -10.12 -5.75
N ILE A 133 -10.83 -10.68 -6.33
CA ILE A 133 -10.77 -11.63 -7.44
C ILE A 133 -10.15 -11.00 -8.69
N GLU A 134 -10.56 -9.79 -9.05
CA GLU A 134 -9.99 -9.05 -10.17
C GLU A 134 -8.49 -8.83 -9.99
N HIS A 135 -8.07 -8.44 -8.80
CA HIS A 135 -6.65 -8.25 -8.49
C HIS A 135 -5.86 -9.56 -8.56
N ILE A 136 -6.41 -10.68 -8.08
CA ILE A 136 -5.77 -12.00 -8.20
C ILE A 136 -5.61 -12.41 -9.68
N LYS A 137 -6.62 -12.17 -10.51
CA LYS A 137 -6.51 -12.39 -11.97
C LYS A 137 -5.42 -11.54 -12.58
N TRP A 138 -5.30 -10.28 -12.17
CA TRP A 138 -4.24 -9.38 -12.64
C TRP A 138 -2.85 -9.90 -12.24
N ILE A 139 -2.66 -10.32 -10.99
CA ILE A 139 -1.39 -10.89 -10.50
C ILE A 139 -1.02 -12.14 -11.31
N ARG A 140 -1.99 -13.01 -11.61
CA ARG A 140 -1.73 -14.21 -12.42
C ARG A 140 -1.18 -13.86 -13.82
N ASN A 141 -1.70 -12.82 -14.44
CA ASN A 141 -1.33 -12.44 -15.80
C ASN A 141 -0.01 -11.67 -15.88
N ASN A 142 0.35 -10.91 -14.84
CA ASN A 142 1.54 -10.05 -14.85
C ASN A 142 2.70 -10.62 -14.01
N CYS A 143 2.40 -11.38 -12.96
CA CYS A 143 3.33 -11.78 -11.89
C CYS A 143 3.21 -13.28 -11.59
N SER A 144 3.20 -14.12 -12.64
CA SER A 144 2.94 -15.57 -12.51
C SER A 144 3.97 -16.31 -11.65
N SER A 145 5.22 -15.83 -11.60
CA SER A 145 6.31 -16.44 -10.82
C SER A 145 6.18 -16.21 -9.31
N SER A 146 5.53 -15.12 -8.89
CA SER A 146 5.34 -14.75 -7.48
C SER A 146 3.96 -15.11 -6.93
N LEU A 147 3.01 -15.49 -7.79
CA LEU A 147 1.63 -15.80 -7.41
C LEU A 147 1.55 -16.80 -6.25
N HIS A 148 2.29 -17.92 -6.31
CA HIS A 148 2.25 -18.94 -5.25
C HIS A 148 2.72 -18.39 -3.89
N ASN A 149 3.74 -17.53 -3.88
CA ASN A 149 4.25 -16.90 -2.65
C ASN A 149 3.23 -15.89 -2.08
N ILE A 150 2.64 -15.06 -2.95
CA ILE A 150 1.58 -14.12 -2.56
C ILE A 150 0.38 -14.89 -1.97
N MET A 151 -0.01 -16.00 -2.59
CA MET A 151 -1.11 -16.82 -2.09
C MET A 151 -0.81 -17.44 -0.73
N ASN A 152 0.40 -17.97 -0.51
CA ASN A 152 0.80 -18.52 0.80
C ASN A 152 0.82 -17.45 1.90
N GLU A 153 1.36 -16.27 1.61
CA GLU A 153 1.40 -15.18 2.58
C GLU A 153 0.00 -14.59 2.84
N LEU A 154 -0.84 -14.50 1.81
CA LEU A 154 -2.25 -14.14 1.95
C LEU A 154 -3.00 -15.12 2.84
N MET A 155 -2.75 -16.41 2.72
CA MET A 155 -3.36 -17.43 3.59
C MET A 155 -3.01 -17.17 5.06
N GLY A 156 -1.73 -16.95 5.36
CA GLY A 156 -1.27 -16.58 6.70
C GLY A 156 -1.94 -15.29 7.20
N SER A 157 -2.04 -14.27 6.33
CA SER A 157 -2.66 -12.99 6.66
C SER A 157 -4.16 -13.11 6.94
N LEU A 158 -4.89 -13.90 6.15
CA LEU A 158 -6.34 -14.11 6.29
C LEU A 158 -6.70 -14.97 7.49
N SER A 159 -5.78 -15.77 8.04
CA SER A 159 -5.99 -16.46 9.32
C SER A 159 -6.24 -15.51 10.50
N THR A 160 -5.81 -14.24 10.35
CA THR A 160 -6.04 -13.16 11.32
C THR A 160 -7.22 -12.25 10.95
N SER A 161 -7.93 -12.54 9.86
CA SER A 161 -9.09 -11.75 9.42
C SER A 161 -10.26 -11.94 10.36
N ALA A 162 -10.95 -10.85 10.70
CA ALA A 162 -12.14 -10.87 11.52
C ALA A 162 -13.39 -11.38 10.76
N SER A 163 -13.35 -11.49 9.42
CA SER A 163 -14.54 -11.71 8.58
C SER A 163 -14.54 -13.06 7.86
N LEU A 164 -14.80 -14.13 8.62
CA LEU A 164 -14.79 -15.52 8.13
C LEU A 164 -15.72 -15.77 6.92
N GLN A 165 -16.83 -15.03 6.81
CA GLN A 165 -17.77 -15.15 5.69
C GLN A 165 -17.21 -14.63 4.35
N HIS A 166 -16.38 -13.59 4.35
CA HIS A 166 -15.78 -13.08 3.11
C HIS A 166 -14.58 -13.92 2.69
N VAL A 167 -13.80 -14.37 3.68
CA VAL A 167 -12.68 -15.29 3.48
C VAL A 167 -13.16 -16.58 2.82
N THR A 168 -14.24 -17.20 3.33
CA THR A 168 -14.80 -18.42 2.73
C THR A 168 -15.29 -18.23 1.29
N LYS A 169 -15.95 -17.11 0.97
CA LYS A 169 -16.36 -16.79 -0.41
C LYS A 169 -15.16 -16.64 -1.36
N LEU A 170 -14.10 -15.97 -0.90
CA LEU A 170 -12.87 -15.84 -1.68
C LEU A 170 -12.23 -17.21 -1.93
N ILE A 171 -12.13 -18.07 -0.91
CA ILE A 171 -11.53 -19.40 -1.05
C ILE A 171 -12.37 -20.30 -1.96
N GLN A 172 -13.70 -20.28 -1.83
CA GLN A 172 -14.59 -21.01 -2.75
C GLN A 172 -14.39 -20.59 -4.21
N TYR A 173 -14.25 -19.29 -4.46
CA TYR A 173 -13.93 -18.80 -5.80
C TYR A 173 -12.56 -19.30 -6.28
N LEU A 174 -11.53 -19.22 -5.44
CA LEU A 174 -10.18 -19.69 -5.76
C LEU A 174 -10.16 -21.18 -6.09
N TYR A 175 -10.87 -21.99 -5.32
CA TYR A 175 -11.05 -23.42 -5.57
C TYR A 175 -11.76 -23.68 -6.91
N SER A 176 -12.85 -22.96 -7.21
CA SER A 176 -13.60 -23.12 -8.48
C SER A 176 -12.77 -22.82 -9.73
N GLN A 177 -11.74 -21.98 -9.59
CA GLN A 177 -10.84 -21.57 -10.66
C GLN A 177 -9.52 -22.37 -10.67
N LYS A 178 -9.40 -23.43 -9.85
CA LYS A 178 -8.19 -24.26 -9.67
C LYS A 178 -6.95 -23.47 -9.24
N PHE A 179 -7.13 -22.43 -8.43
CA PHE A 179 -6.01 -21.73 -7.79
C PHE A 179 -5.51 -22.45 -6.52
N VAL A 180 -6.34 -23.32 -5.95
CA VAL A 180 -6.14 -24.01 -4.68
C VAL A 180 -6.66 -25.43 -4.85
N ASP A 181 -5.85 -26.41 -4.48
CA ASP A 181 -6.19 -27.84 -4.50
C ASP A 181 -6.85 -28.28 -3.19
N GLU A 182 -7.55 -29.42 -3.18
CA GLU A 182 -8.23 -29.95 -1.97
C GLU A 182 -7.27 -30.26 -0.81
N ALA A 183 -5.98 -30.50 -1.12
CA ALA A 183 -4.94 -30.76 -0.15
C ALA A 183 -4.36 -29.49 0.48
N ASP A 184 -4.71 -28.31 -0.04
CA ASP A 184 -4.09 -27.06 0.39
C ASP A 184 -4.57 -26.63 1.79
N PRO A 185 -3.70 -25.96 2.58
CA PRO A 185 -4.06 -25.55 3.93
C PRO A 185 -5.23 -24.54 3.97
N TRP A 186 -5.56 -23.91 2.84
CA TRP A 186 -6.77 -23.11 2.63
C TRP A 186 -8.06 -23.85 3.00
N MET A 187 -8.14 -25.17 2.78
CA MET A 187 -9.34 -25.97 3.07
C MET A 187 -9.60 -26.09 4.59
N LYS A 188 -8.57 -25.94 5.44
CA LYS A 188 -8.73 -25.89 6.90
C LYS A 188 -9.45 -24.62 7.37
N LEU A 189 -9.32 -23.51 6.64
CA LEU A 189 -10.02 -22.27 6.94
C LEU A 189 -11.53 -22.36 6.65
N ILE A 190 -11.95 -23.21 5.70
CA ILE A 190 -13.36 -23.49 5.41
C ILE A 190 -13.96 -24.50 6.41
N GLY A 191 -13.19 -25.52 6.80
CA GLY A 191 -13.64 -26.58 7.72
C GLY A 191 -14.07 -26.07 9.11
N ASN A 192 -13.51 -24.95 9.56
CA ASN A 192 -13.87 -24.31 10.84
C ASN A 192 -15.22 -23.56 10.82
N VAL A 193 -15.94 -23.56 9.70
CA VAL A 193 -17.25 -22.90 9.51
C VAL A 193 -18.41 -23.89 9.66
N TYR A 194 -18.11 -25.19 9.60
CA TYR A 194 -19.08 -26.29 9.72
C TYR A 194 -18.88 -27.15 10.99
N ALA A 195 -18.04 -26.70 11.93
CA ALA A 195 -17.83 -27.30 13.25
C ALA A 195 -18.33 -26.32 14.33
#